data_AF-A0A920HDX0-F1
#
_entry.id   AF-A0A920HDX0-F1
#
_cell.length_a   1.000
_cell.length_b   1.000
_cell.length_c   1.000
_cell.angle_alpha   90.00
_cell.angle_beta   90.00
_cell.angle_gamma   90.00
#
_symmetry.space_group_name_H-M   'P 1'
#
loop_
_entity.id
_entity.type
_entity.pdbx_description
1 polymer ?
#
loop_
_entity_poly.entity_id
_entity_poly.type
_entity_poly.pdbx_seq_one_letter_code
_entity_poly.pdbx_strand_id
1 'polypeptide(L)'
;MIEIAVPEDAEGMRLDRFLRKSAGPIGQGLLERQLRQGKIRLDGAKAKANTRLQSGQRLTYPNNLLIVLQTGCLKSLLRRLTVSPLTISWQR
;
A
#
# COMPACT_ATOMS: atom_id res chain seq x y z
N MET A 1 -10.59 -0.35 -7.84
CA MET A 1 -10.21 -0.72 -6.46
C MET A 1 -8.78 -1.21 -6.55
N ILE A 2 -7.90 -0.67 -5.75
CA ILE A 2 -6.49 -1.04 -5.70
C ILE A 2 -6.29 -1.82 -4.42
N GLU A 3 -5.53 -2.91 -4.52
CA GLU A 3 -5.07 -3.68 -3.39
C GLU A 3 -3.57 -3.52 -3.26
N ILE A 4 -3.09 -3.26 -2.05
CA ILE A 4 -1.67 -3.16 -1.73
C ILE A 4 -1.36 -4.00 -0.50
N ALA A 5 -0.27 -4.75 -0.56
CA ALA A 5 0.28 -5.43 0.61
C ALA A 5 1.02 -4.42 1.48
N VAL A 6 0.81 -4.48 2.79
CA VAL A 6 1.55 -3.65 3.76
C VAL A 6 3.01 -4.13 3.81
N PRO A 7 4.00 -3.26 3.49
CA PRO A 7 5.41 -3.61 3.63
C PRO A 7 5.83 -3.66 5.10
N GLU A 8 6.93 -4.37 5.39
CA GLU A 8 7.51 -4.45 6.75
C GLU A 8 7.86 -3.07 7.32
N ASP A 9 8.33 -2.13 6.48
CA ASP A 9 8.62 -0.75 6.88
C ASP A 9 7.38 0.05 7.37
N ALA A 10 6.19 -0.44 7.07
CA ALA A 10 4.92 0.15 7.48
C ALA A 10 4.26 -0.60 8.65
N GLU A 11 4.93 -1.61 9.22
CA GLU A 11 4.45 -2.31 10.40
C GLU A 11 4.27 -1.34 11.59
N GLY A 12 3.15 -1.45 12.29
CA GLY A 12 2.79 -0.57 13.39
C GLY A 12 2.40 0.85 12.98
N MET A 13 2.49 1.19 11.68
CA MET A 13 2.07 2.48 11.16
C MET A 13 0.55 2.61 11.19
N ARG A 14 0.06 3.82 11.46
CA ARG A 14 -1.35 4.15 11.31
C ARG A 14 -1.76 4.13 9.84
N LEU A 15 -2.92 3.55 9.56
CA LEU A 15 -3.50 3.45 8.23
C LEU A 15 -3.64 4.82 7.53
N ASP A 16 -4.03 5.87 8.26
CA ASP A 16 -4.13 7.22 7.71
C ASP A 16 -2.79 7.78 7.19
N ARG A 17 -1.70 7.52 7.92
CA ARG A 17 -0.35 7.96 7.56
C ARG A 17 0.18 7.15 6.37
N PHE A 18 -0.05 5.84 6.38
CA PHE A 18 0.32 4.97 5.27
C PHE A 18 -0.39 5.38 3.98
N LEU A 19 -1.69 5.65 4.03
CA LEU A 19 -2.47 6.11 2.87
C LEU A 19 -1.98 7.46 2.33
N ARG A 20 -1.58 8.39 3.20
CA ARG A 20 -0.97 9.66 2.75
C ARG A 20 0.39 9.45 2.08
N LYS A 21 1.17 8.46 2.52
CA LYS A 21 2.43 8.08 1.87
C LYS A 21 2.23 7.33 0.55
N SER A 22 1.24 6.44 0.46
CA SER A 22 1.04 5.56 -0.69
C SER A 22 0.21 6.20 -1.81
N ALA A 23 -0.84 6.95 -1.45
CA ALA A 23 -1.77 7.55 -2.39
C ALA A 23 -1.55 9.07 -2.61
N GLY A 24 -0.79 9.72 -1.72
CA GLY A 24 -0.37 11.12 -1.85
C GLY A 24 -1.00 12.06 -0.79
N PRO A 25 -0.82 13.39 -0.93
CA PRO A 25 -1.35 14.40 -0.02
C PRO A 25 -2.87 14.52 -0.19
N ILE A 26 -3.58 13.54 0.36
CA ILE A 26 -5.04 13.53 0.43
C ILE A 26 -5.47 14.42 1.61
N GLY A 27 -6.46 15.28 1.38
CA GLY A 27 -7.09 16.08 2.43
C GLY A 27 -7.75 15.18 3.49
N GLN A 28 -7.60 15.54 4.77
CA GLN A 28 -8.11 14.74 5.89
C GLN A 28 -9.62 14.44 5.77
N GLY A 29 -10.43 15.44 5.39
CA GLY A 29 -11.87 15.27 5.24
C GLY A 29 -12.27 14.26 4.16
N LEU A 30 -11.49 14.18 3.07
CA LEU A 30 -11.74 13.21 2.00
C LEU A 30 -11.42 11.79 2.48
N LEU A 31 -10.27 11.62 3.15
CA LEU A 31 -9.86 10.36 3.74
C LEU A 31 -10.90 9.84 4.75
N GLU A 32 -11.31 10.70 5.68
CA GLU A 32 -12.34 10.37 6.65
C GLU A 32 -13.68 10.04 6.00
N ARG A 33 -14.06 10.75 4.94
CA ARG A 33 -15.27 10.43 4.16
C ARG A 33 -15.18 9.03 3.55
N GLN A 34 -14.05 8.66 2.95
CA GLN A 34 -13.88 7.30 2.40
C GLN A 34 -13.90 6.21 3.48
N LEU A 35 -13.31 6.49 4.64
CA LEU A 35 -13.34 5.59 5.80
C LEU A 35 -14.77 5.42 6.34
N ARG A 36 -15.53 6.52 6.48
CA ARG A 36 -16.94 6.48 6.89
C ARG A 36 -17.79 5.70 5.89
N GLN A 37 -17.57 5.91 4.59
CA GLN A 37 -18.20 5.16 3.50
C GLN A 37 -17.81 3.67 3.46
N GLY A 38 -16.74 3.26 4.16
CA GLY A 38 -16.28 1.86 4.18
C GLY A 38 -15.63 1.40 2.86
N LYS A 39 -15.15 2.34 2.05
CA LYS A 39 -14.45 2.03 0.79
C LYS A 39 -13.01 1.59 1.00
N ILE A 40 -12.42 1.98 2.13
CA ILE A 40 -11.11 1.50 2.56
C ILE A 40 -11.32 0.27 3.44
N ARG A 41 -10.71 -0.83 3.04
CA ARG A 41 -10.79 -2.13 3.72
C ARG A 41 -9.41 -2.66 4.01
N LEU A 42 -9.28 -3.34 5.12
CA LEU A 42 -8.07 -4.04 5.53
C LEU A 42 -8.44 -5.50 5.74
N ASP A 43 -7.82 -6.40 4.98
CA ASP A 43 -8.14 -7.83 4.91
C ASP A 43 -9.66 -8.09 4.72
N GLY A 44 -10.32 -7.22 3.95
CA GLY A 44 -11.76 -7.28 3.70
C GLY A 44 -12.64 -6.63 4.78
N ALA A 45 -12.10 -6.31 5.96
CA ALA A 45 -12.82 -5.65 7.04
C ALA A 45 -12.77 -4.11 6.93
N LYS A 46 -13.80 -3.42 7.45
CA LYS A 46 -13.82 -1.95 7.51
C LYS A 46 -12.75 -1.46 8.51
N ALA A 47 -11.76 -0.72 8.01
CA ALA A 47 -10.68 -0.19 8.84
C ALA A 47 -11.03 1.19 9.43
N LYS A 48 -10.46 1.51 10.61
CA LYS A 48 -10.50 2.85 11.20
C LYS A 48 -9.22 3.61 10.83
N ALA A 49 -9.25 4.94 10.86
CA ALA A 49 -8.07 5.76 10.59
C ALA A 49 -6.88 5.39 11.50
N ASN A 50 -7.17 5.17 12.79
CA ASN A 50 -6.18 4.84 13.82
C ASN A 50 -5.79 3.34 13.85
N THR A 51 -6.29 2.52 12.92
CA THR A 51 -5.88 1.12 12.85
C THR A 51 -4.39 1.05 12.56
N ARG A 52 -3.65 0.29 13.39
CA ARG A 52 -2.24 -0.01 13.14
C ARG A 52 -2.16 -1.15 12.14
N LEU A 53 -1.34 -0.97 11.12
CA LEU A 53 -1.09 -1.96 10.09
C LEU A 53 -0.13 -3.03 10.64
N GLN A 54 -0.32 -4.26 10.19
CA GLN A 54 0.66 -5.34 10.34
C GLN A 54 1.26 -5.65 8.98
N SER A 55 2.54 -6.01 8.94
CA SER A 55 3.23 -6.46 7.74
C SER A 55 2.47 -7.63 7.09
N GLY A 56 2.31 -7.59 5.77
CA GLY A 56 1.63 -8.65 5.01
C GLY A 56 0.09 -8.56 4.97
N GLN A 57 -0.53 -7.61 5.68
CA GLN A 57 -1.96 -7.34 5.54
C GLN A 57 -2.30 -6.75 4.17
N ARG A 58 -3.51 -7.00 3.69
CA ARG A 58 -4.00 -6.50 2.40
C ARG A 58 -4.89 -5.29 2.60
N LEU A 59 -4.42 -4.15 2.12
CA LEU A 59 -5.17 -2.90 2.15
C LEU A 59 -5.84 -2.66 0.79
N THR A 60 -7.15 -2.51 0.79
CA THR A 60 -7.94 -2.18 -0.41
C THR A 60 -8.49 -0.76 -0.32
N TYR A 61 -8.34 0.02 -1.38
CA TYR A 61 -8.89 1.38 -1.45
C TYR A 61 -9.24 1.79 -2.90
N PRO A 62 -10.13 2.77 -3.11
CA PRO A 62 -10.55 3.17 -4.45
C PRO A 62 -9.50 4.03 -5.19
N ASN A 63 -9.40 3.89 -6.53
CA ASN A 63 -8.43 4.61 -7.37
C ASN A 63 -8.58 6.13 -7.32
N ASN A 64 -9.77 6.66 -6.99
CA ASN A 64 -10.01 8.10 -6.88
C ASN A 64 -9.21 8.76 -5.74
N LEU A 65 -8.53 7.97 -4.91
CA LEU A 65 -7.60 8.45 -3.89
C LEU A 65 -6.17 8.66 -4.41
N LEU A 66 -5.82 8.18 -5.61
CA LEU A 66 -4.51 8.41 -6.20
C LEU A 66 -4.40 9.87 -6.66
N ILE A 67 -3.67 10.70 -5.93
CA ILE A 67 -3.40 12.10 -6.29
C ILE A 67 -1.93 12.28 -6.71
N VAL A 68 -1.03 11.38 -6.28
CA VAL A 68 0.40 11.43 -6.61
C VAL A 68 0.86 10.08 -7.12
N LEU A 69 1.22 10.03 -8.40
CA LEU A 69 1.87 8.87 -8.96
C LEU A 69 3.34 8.81 -8.48
N GLN A 70 3.65 7.74 -7.76
CA GLN A 70 4.88 6.95 -7.88
C GLN A 70 6.24 7.55 -7.46
N THR A 71 6.53 7.74 -6.17
CA THR A 71 7.96 7.99 -5.80
C THR A 71 8.55 7.33 -4.56
N GLY A 72 7.79 6.59 -3.73
CA GLY A 72 8.38 6.02 -2.50
C GLY A 72 8.09 4.56 -2.23
N CYS A 73 6.83 4.15 -2.24
CA CYS A 73 6.43 2.85 -1.68
C CYS A 73 6.47 1.67 -2.67
N LEU A 74 6.40 1.94 -3.98
CA LEU A 74 6.47 0.89 -5.01
C LEU A 74 7.89 0.36 -5.24
N LYS A 75 8.93 1.04 -4.73
CA LYS A 75 10.31 0.56 -4.86
C LYS A 75 10.62 -0.62 -3.92
N SER A 76 9.95 -0.74 -2.78
CA SER A 76 10.11 -1.92 -1.89
C SER A 76 9.24 -3.10 -2.35
N LEU A 77 8.10 -2.86 -3.01
CA LEU A 77 7.22 -3.91 -3.51
C LEU A 77 7.70 -4.57 -4.83
N LEU A 78 8.57 -3.91 -5.60
CA LEU A 78 9.19 -4.44 -6.83
C LEU A 78 10.53 -5.17 -6.59
N ARG A 79 10.84 -5.58 -5.35
CA ARG A 79 12.09 -6.30 -5.03
C ARG A 79 11.95 -7.82 -5.02
N ARG A 80 10.82 -8.36 -5.48
CA ARG A 80 10.56 -9.80 -5.57
C ARG A 80 9.98 -10.18 -6.94
N LEU A 81 10.60 -9.69 -8.02
CA LEU A 81 10.72 -10.51 -9.21
C LEU A 81 11.98 -11.36 -9.00
N THR A 82 11.72 -12.61 -8.63
CA THR A 82 12.60 -13.77 -8.60
C THR A 82 13.99 -13.56 -9.19
N VAL A 83 15.00 -13.69 -8.34
CA VAL A 83 16.31 -14.19 -8.76
C VAL A 83 16.09 -15.62 -9.25
N SER A 84 16.25 -15.88 -10.54
CA SER A 84 16.55 -17.22 -11.05
C SER A 84 17.93 -17.14 -11.71
N PRO A 85 19.00 -17.57 -11.03
CA PRO A 85 20.33 -17.65 -11.61
C PRO A 85 20.46 -19.04 -12.25
N LEU A 86 19.77 -19.28 -13.36
CA LEU A 86 20.02 -20.47 -14.16
C LEU A 86 20.18 -20.08 -15.63
N THR A 87 21.43 -20.22 -16.08
CA THR A 87 21.89 -20.29 -17.47
C THR A 87 22.26 -18.97 -18.14
N ILE A 88 23.41 -18.41 -17.77
CA ILE A 88 24.27 -17.72 -18.75
C ILE A 88 25.65 -18.38 -18.66
N SER A 89 25.77 -19.41 -19.50
CA SER A 89 27.03 -19.99 -19.93
C SER A 89 27.92 -18.89 -20.51
N TRP A 90 28.98 -18.52 -19.79
CA TRP A 90 30.12 -17.85 -20.40
C TRP A 90 30.84 -18.87 -21.27
N GLN A 91 30.51 -18.86 -22.56
CA GLN A 91 31.26 -19.59 -23.56
C GLN A 91 31.70 -18.62 -24.65
N ARG A 92 33.02 -18.45 -24.69
CA ARG A 92 33.88 -17.70 -25.62
C ARG A 92 34.00 -16.20 -25.44
#